data_AF-A0A9P0GGM3-F1
#
_entry.id   AF-A0A9P0GGM3-F1
#
_cell.length_a   1.000
_cell.length_b   1.000
_cell.length_c   1.000
_cell.angle_alpha   90.00
_cell.angle_beta   90.00
_cell.angle_gamma   90.00
#
_symmetry.space_group_name_H-M   'P 1'
#
loop_
_entity.id
_entity.type
_entity.pdbx_description
1 polymer ?
#
loop_
_entity_poly.entity_id
_entity_poly.type
_entity_poly.pdbx_seq_one_letter_code
_entity_poly.pdbx_strand_id
1 'polypeptide(L)'
;MDKFTNTPKEVDNYVEILSKQLYFAVLKDKQIVKLKNNATTLFFCIDDELLYENYYNDFGPLNISCLYKYSYKLKKYLQFANGTKSVVHYTCDNPERKTNAACLMGCFCVMYLNFHPKEIWCILQEMGPYKHYLDASQQICGFNLKVPDCIQAMQKSVTYNFINFDDFNVVEYDLYNKLQYGDMNWLLPRKFLAFIGPADNNTAHPPEFYVKYFLKNDVKTIIRLNNPLYNPQVFTQLGIQHFDLIFPDGSTPPKEILLKFLTIAEMAPAAIGVHCKAGLGRTGSLIGAYIIKHYMLTAREAIAWMRLCRPGSVIGQQQMWLEKLETWLWKMGSQYRVRQYGADKIPKHKYGVYSKEWPTERERIICDARRKIQVTFTNSQMEKLSMKKQVSSSIDSFTRSIQCSKKAIPPEKSFKSLVKFVTEARSQKATHLGQETKKLGNTFPQNSAGGYKSDAHGSNHHRKPEKSQTSNLDKQHKQMTQGDKLNRIKATWENKTYDDMYRPHSENQKYRGFMGTVS
;
A
#
# COMPACT_ATOMS: atom_id res chain seq x y z
N MET A 1 -34.64 -17.53 29.64
CA MET A 1 -33.95 -16.85 28.53
C MET A 1 -34.91 -15.82 27.96
N ASP A 2 -34.74 -14.57 28.35
CA ASP A 2 -35.58 -13.48 27.84
C ASP A 2 -35.27 -13.29 26.36
N LYS A 3 -36.17 -13.81 25.52
CA LYS A 3 -36.30 -13.41 24.13
C LYS A 3 -36.37 -11.89 24.09
N PHE A 4 -35.61 -11.23 23.22
CA PHE A 4 -36.02 -9.87 22.84
C PHE A 4 -37.47 -9.99 22.35
N THR A 5 -38.38 -9.25 22.99
CA THR A 5 -39.84 -9.43 22.87
C THR A 5 -40.25 -9.61 21.41
N ASN A 6 -41.01 -10.66 21.10
CA ASN A 6 -41.50 -10.99 19.74
C ASN A 6 -40.41 -11.38 18.72
N THR A 7 -39.52 -12.33 19.08
CA THR A 7 -38.60 -12.96 18.11
C THR A 7 -39.37 -13.53 16.90
N PRO A 8 -39.03 -13.12 15.67
CA PRO A 8 -39.66 -13.66 14.46
C PRO A 8 -39.50 -15.19 14.37
N LYS A 9 -40.49 -15.89 13.79
CA LYS A 9 -40.50 -17.36 13.70
C LYS A 9 -39.35 -17.91 12.83
N GLU A 10 -38.86 -17.06 11.94
CA GLU A 10 -37.79 -17.30 10.98
C GLU A 10 -36.40 -17.32 11.64
N VAL A 11 -36.25 -16.67 12.80
CA VAL A 11 -34.99 -16.69 13.56
C VAL A 11 -34.85 -18.06 14.22
N ASP A 12 -33.73 -18.73 13.96
CA ASP A 12 -33.37 -20.01 14.60
C ASP A 12 -32.78 -19.75 15.98
N ASN A 13 -31.66 -19.04 15.98
CA ASN A 13 -30.86 -18.74 17.16
C ASN A 13 -30.34 -17.31 17.10
N TYR A 14 -29.96 -16.76 18.25
CA TYR A 14 -29.35 -15.44 18.34
C TYR A 14 -28.48 -15.35 19.59
N VAL A 15 -27.54 -14.41 19.58
CA VAL A 15 -26.73 -14.02 20.72
C VAL A 15 -26.89 -12.53 21.01
N GLU A 16 -26.81 -12.19 22.29
CA GLU A 16 -26.82 -10.82 22.77
C GLU A 16 -25.38 -10.29 22.80
N ILE A 17 -25.12 -9.19 22.09
CA ILE A 17 -23.81 -8.54 22.03
C ILE A 17 -23.77 -7.39 23.06
N LEU A 18 -24.78 -6.52 23.03
CA LEU A 18 -24.99 -5.47 24.02
C LEU A 18 -26.35 -5.67 24.66
N SER A 19 -26.37 -5.71 25.99
CA SER A 19 -27.60 -6.00 26.75
C SER A 19 -28.75 -5.11 26.31
N LYS A 20 -29.84 -5.74 25.83
CA LYS A 20 -31.07 -5.11 25.36
C LYS A 20 -30.92 -4.13 24.20
N GLN A 21 -29.76 -4.08 23.53
CA GLN A 21 -29.46 -3.08 22.51
C GLN A 21 -29.00 -3.68 21.19
N LEU A 22 -28.14 -4.69 21.21
CA LEU A 22 -27.54 -5.25 19.99
C LEU A 22 -27.51 -6.77 20.04
N TYR A 23 -28.04 -7.38 19.00
CA TYR A 23 -28.09 -8.83 18.82
C TYR A 23 -27.54 -9.24 17.46
N PHE A 24 -26.97 -10.45 17.42
CA PHE A 24 -26.61 -11.14 16.19
C PHE A 24 -27.47 -12.41 16.06
N ALA A 25 -28.19 -12.56 14.95
CA ALA A 25 -29.17 -13.63 14.76
C ALA A 25 -28.91 -14.42 13.47
N VAL A 26 -29.26 -15.71 13.49
CA VAL A 26 -29.20 -16.59 12.32
C VAL A 26 -30.61 -17.09 12.02
N LEU A 27 -31.01 -17.03 10.75
CA LEU A 27 -32.30 -17.55 10.29
C LEU A 27 -32.25 -19.08 10.13
N LYS A 28 -33.41 -19.74 10.24
CA LYS A 28 -33.55 -21.19 10.01
C LYS A 28 -33.22 -21.61 8.58
N ASP A 29 -33.61 -20.78 7.63
CA ASP A 29 -33.43 -21.08 6.22
C ASP A 29 -32.08 -20.59 5.69
N LYS A 30 -31.56 -21.33 4.71
CA LYS A 30 -30.37 -20.93 3.94
C LYS A 30 -30.68 -19.78 2.97
N GLN A 31 -31.94 -19.57 2.64
CA GLN A 31 -32.39 -18.45 1.82
C GLN A 31 -32.69 -17.24 2.69
N ILE A 32 -32.47 -16.05 2.13
CA ILE A 32 -32.72 -14.82 2.86
C ILE A 32 -34.23 -14.56 2.87
N VAL A 33 -34.75 -14.37 4.07
CA VAL A 33 -36.09 -13.82 4.28
C VAL A 33 -35.95 -12.44 4.89
N LYS A 34 -36.63 -11.45 4.31
CA LYS A 34 -36.59 -10.07 4.81
C LYS A 34 -37.45 -9.96 6.06
N LEU A 35 -36.81 -9.73 7.20
CA LEU A 35 -37.52 -9.46 8.46
C LEU A 35 -38.05 -8.03 8.46
N LYS A 36 -39.30 -7.86 8.93
CA LYS A 36 -39.93 -6.54 9.05
C LYS A 36 -39.56 -5.92 10.40
N ASN A 37 -39.17 -4.64 10.37
CA ASN A 37 -39.01 -3.85 11.59
C ASN A 37 -40.34 -3.77 12.34
N ASN A 38 -40.27 -3.70 13.67
CA ASN A 38 -41.43 -3.55 14.53
C ASN A 38 -41.22 -2.39 15.54
N ALA A 39 -42.16 -2.22 16.46
CA ALA A 39 -42.15 -1.11 17.41
C ALA A 39 -40.88 -1.11 18.29
N THR A 40 -40.38 -2.29 18.70
CA THR A 40 -39.29 -2.46 19.67
C THR A 40 -37.99 -2.92 19.05
N THR A 41 -37.99 -3.37 17.79
CA THR A 41 -36.84 -4.03 17.16
C THR A 41 -36.61 -3.55 15.72
N LEU A 42 -35.34 -3.25 15.41
CA LEU A 42 -34.85 -2.91 14.09
C LEU A 42 -34.01 -4.07 13.56
N PHE A 43 -34.49 -4.70 12.49
CA PHE A 43 -33.81 -5.79 11.82
C PHE A 43 -33.07 -5.27 10.59
N PHE A 44 -31.86 -5.76 10.38
CA PHE A 44 -31.16 -5.57 9.12
C PHE A 44 -30.26 -6.77 8.79
N CYS A 45 -30.03 -6.95 7.49
CA CYS A 45 -29.18 -7.98 6.92
C CYS A 45 -28.26 -7.33 5.88
N ILE A 46 -27.13 -7.97 5.59
CA ILE A 46 -26.15 -7.52 4.59
C ILE A 46 -25.85 -8.57 3.50
N ASP A 47 -26.49 -9.74 3.56
CA ASP A 47 -26.13 -10.92 2.76
C ASP A 47 -26.26 -10.72 1.24
N ASP A 48 -27.17 -9.83 0.80
CA ASP A 48 -27.36 -9.42 -0.60
C ASP A 48 -26.86 -7.98 -0.87
N GLU A 49 -26.31 -7.30 0.14
CA GLU A 49 -25.84 -5.91 0.03
C GLU A 49 -24.32 -5.84 -0.06
N LEU A 50 -23.62 -6.58 0.80
CA LEU A 50 -22.17 -6.57 0.91
C LEU A 50 -21.62 -7.89 0.40
N LEU A 51 -21.36 -7.94 -0.91
CA LEU A 51 -20.95 -9.15 -1.61
C LEU A 51 -19.42 -9.27 -1.68
N TYR A 52 -18.94 -10.51 -1.59
CA TYR A 52 -17.55 -10.85 -1.85
C TYR A 52 -17.39 -11.28 -3.30
N GLU A 53 -16.44 -10.69 -4.02
CA GLU A 53 -16.09 -11.09 -5.38
C GLU A 53 -14.95 -12.13 -5.31
N ASN A 54 -15.28 -13.39 -5.63
CA ASN A 54 -14.38 -14.51 -5.49
C ASN A 54 -13.47 -14.72 -6.71
N TYR A 55 -12.22 -15.13 -6.46
CA TYR A 55 -11.35 -15.63 -7.51
C TYR A 55 -11.64 -17.09 -7.83
N TYR A 56 -11.73 -17.93 -6.81
CA TYR A 56 -12.08 -19.35 -6.90
C TYR A 56 -13.08 -19.70 -5.82
N ASN A 57 -12.68 -20.48 -4.82
CA ASN A 57 -13.55 -20.89 -3.71
C ASN A 57 -13.41 -19.98 -2.48
N ASP A 58 -12.56 -18.95 -2.56
CA ASP A 58 -12.49 -17.91 -1.54
C ASP A 58 -13.82 -17.14 -1.49
N PHE A 59 -14.35 -16.93 -0.29
CA PHE A 59 -15.64 -16.28 -0.07
C PHE A 59 -15.53 -15.09 0.90
N GLY A 60 -14.33 -14.80 1.40
CA GLY A 60 -14.10 -13.79 2.43
C GLY A 60 -12.66 -13.78 2.96
N PRO A 61 -12.38 -12.95 3.99
CA PRO A 61 -13.32 -12.03 4.62
C PRO A 61 -13.73 -10.88 3.69
N LEU A 62 -14.91 -10.29 3.92
CA LEU A 62 -15.32 -9.05 3.27
C LEU A 62 -14.29 -7.93 3.51
N ASN A 63 -14.07 -7.10 2.49
CA ASN A 63 -13.00 -6.10 2.51
C ASN A 63 -13.31 -4.88 3.41
N ILE A 64 -12.32 -4.00 3.61
CA ILE A 64 -12.43 -2.83 4.50
C ILE A 64 -13.50 -1.81 4.04
N SER A 65 -13.84 -1.75 2.75
CA SER A 65 -14.97 -0.93 2.28
C SER A 65 -16.31 -1.51 2.72
N CYS A 66 -16.49 -2.83 2.62
CA CYS A 66 -17.65 -3.51 3.18
C CYS A 66 -17.74 -3.29 4.70
N LEU A 67 -16.63 -3.40 5.43
CA LEU A 67 -16.59 -3.14 6.87
C LEU A 67 -16.94 -1.67 7.21
N TYR A 68 -16.45 -0.70 6.43
CA TYR A 68 -16.81 0.71 6.59
C TYR A 68 -18.32 0.93 6.40
N LYS A 69 -18.90 0.39 5.31
CA LYS A 69 -20.33 0.49 4.99
C LYS A 69 -21.19 -0.17 6.07
N TYR A 70 -20.81 -1.38 6.51
CA TYR A 70 -21.44 -2.09 7.62
C TYR A 70 -21.40 -1.26 8.91
N SER A 71 -20.23 -0.75 9.28
CA SER A 71 -20.03 0.02 10.52
C SER A 71 -20.86 1.30 10.52
N TYR A 72 -20.91 2.00 9.39
CA TYR A 72 -21.73 3.19 9.22
C TYR A 72 -23.22 2.88 9.38
N LYS A 73 -23.69 1.79 8.74
CA LYS A 73 -25.08 1.32 8.85
C LYS A 73 -25.43 0.96 10.29
N LEU A 74 -24.61 0.14 10.95
CA LEU A 74 -24.86 -0.29 12.33
C LEU A 74 -24.81 0.89 13.32
N LYS A 75 -23.85 1.81 13.19
CA LYS A 75 -23.83 3.04 14.01
C LYS A 75 -25.11 3.85 13.85
N LYS A 76 -25.61 4.04 12.62
CA LYS A 76 -26.88 4.73 12.39
C LYS A 76 -28.06 4.04 13.04
N TYR A 77 -28.12 2.71 12.97
CA TYR A 77 -29.20 1.94 13.59
C TYR A 77 -29.16 2.06 15.12
N LEU A 78 -27.97 1.96 15.72
CA LEU A 78 -27.80 2.14 17.17
C LEU A 78 -28.15 3.56 17.62
N GLN A 79 -27.74 4.57 16.86
CA GLN A 79 -28.11 5.97 17.12
C GLN A 79 -29.62 6.19 17.02
N PHE A 80 -30.27 5.65 15.98
CA PHE A 80 -31.72 5.77 15.80
C PHE A 80 -32.50 4.99 16.85
N ALA A 81 -32.01 3.82 17.27
CA ALA A 81 -32.61 3.04 18.34
C ALA A 81 -32.57 3.78 19.69
N ASN A 82 -31.51 4.56 19.93
CA ASN A 82 -31.33 5.42 21.12
C ASN A 82 -31.61 4.69 22.45
N GLY A 83 -31.28 3.40 22.53
CA GLY A 83 -31.56 2.54 23.70
C GLY A 83 -33.04 2.17 23.91
N THR A 84 -33.96 2.72 23.11
CA THR A 84 -35.41 2.43 23.18
C THR A 84 -35.82 1.21 22.35
N LYS A 85 -34.98 0.80 21.40
CA LYS A 85 -35.19 -0.35 20.52
C LYS A 85 -33.96 -1.25 20.52
N SER A 86 -34.20 -2.54 20.30
CA SER A 86 -33.13 -3.51 20.00
C SER A 86 -32.76 -3.42 18.53
N VAL A 87 -31.46 -3.49 18.22
CA VAL A 87 -30.93 -3.63 16.87
C VAL A 87 -30.50 -5.09 16.67
N VAL A 88 -30.99 -5.73 15.60
CA VAL A 88 -30.69 -7.12 15.29
C VAL A 88 -30.05 -7.18 13.90
N HIS A 89 -28.76 -7.51 13.87
CA HIS A 89 -28.09 -7.94 12.65
C HIS A 89 -28.39 -9.42 12.42
N TYR A 90 -29.10 -9.76 11.35
CA TYR A 90 -29.40 -11.15 11.03
C TYR A 90 -28.77 -11.58 9.70
N THR A 91 -28.45 -12.87 9.60
CA THR A 91 -27.89 -13.55 8.41
C THR A 91 -28.64 -14.85 8.17
N CYS A 92 -28.70 -15.34 6.93
CA CYS A 92 -29.20 -16.69 6.66
C CYS A 92 -28.19 -17.76 7.14
N ASP A 93 -28.63 -19.01 7.31
CA ASP A 93 -27.75 -20.13 7.68
C ASP A 93 -26.92 -20.67 6.50
N ASN A 94 -26.52 -19.79 5.59
CA ASN A 94 -25.48 -20.10 4.61
C ASN A 94 -24.11 -19.97 5.28
N PRO A 95 -23.24 -21.01 5.28
CA PRO A 95 -21.98 -20.98 6.02
C PRO A 95 -21.04 -19.84 5.64
N GLU A 96 -21.03 -19.39 4.38
CA GLU A 96 -20.14 -18.33 3.90
C GLU A 96 -20.65 -16.95 4.32
N ARG A 97 -21.95 -16.69 4.12
CA ARG A 97 -22.62 -15.45 4.55
C ARG A 97 -22.56 -15.28 6.05
N LYS A 98 -22.92 -16.33 6.79
CA LYS A 98 -22.87 -16.38 8.26
C LYS A 98 -21.46 -16.07 8.80
N THR A 99 -20.43 -16.63 8.17
CA THR A 99 -19.03 -16.38 8.54
C THR A 99 -18.62 -14.92 8.29
N ASN A 100 -18.96 -14.35 7.13
CA ASN A 100 -18.68 -12.95 6.81
C ASN A 100 -19.45 -11.98 7.74
N ALA A 101 -20.72 -12.26 8.01
CA ALA A 101 -21.57 -11.46 8.88
C ALA A 101 -21.03 -11.43 10.33
N ALA A 102 -20.62 -12.58 10.87
CA ALA A 102 -19.99 -12.67 12.18
C ALA A 102 -18.63 -11.95 12.22
N CYS A 103 -17.84 -12.03 11.15
CA CYS A 103 -16.57 -11.31 11.04
C CYS A 103 -16.75 -9.78 11.06
N LEU A 104 -17.73 -9.27 10.31
CA LEU A 104 -18.10 -7.84 10.31
C LEU A 104 -18.55 -7.38 11.70
N MET A 105 -19.43 -8.14 12.35
CA MET A 105 -19.88 -7.85 13.72
C MET A 105 -18.71 -7.84 14.71
N GLY A 106 -17.85 -8.86 14.66
CA GLY A 106 -16.68 -8.96 15.54
C GLY A 106 -15.69 -7.80 15.35
N CYS A 107 -15.38 -7.45 14.11
CA CYS A 107 -14.53 -6.29 13.80
C CYS A 107 -15.16 -4.98 14.29
N PHE A 108 -16.47 -4.79 14.09
CA PHE A 108 -17.19 -3.62 14.57
C PHE A 108 -17.11 -3.47 16.09
N CYS A 109 -17.34 -4.56 16.84
CA CYS A 109 -17.31 -4.54 18.30
C CYS A 109 -15.93 -4.15 18.85
N VAL A 110 -14.87 -4.67 18.24
CA VAL A 110 -13.48 -4.30 18.57
C VAL A 110 -13.21 -2.83 18.25
N MET A 111 -13.68 -2.34 17.10
CA MET A 111 -13.40 -0.97 16.64
C MET A 111 -14.16 0.10 17.43
N TYR A 112 -15.43 -0.14 17.74
CA TYR A 112 -16.34 0.90 18.24
C TYR A 112 -16.92 0.65 19.63
N LEU A 113 -16.92 -0.61 20.09
CA LEU A 113 -17.52 -0.99 21.37
C LEU A 113 -16.47 -1.40 22.41
N ASN A 114 -15.17 -1.26 22.09
CA ASN A 114 -14.04 -1.59 22.97
C ASN A 114 -14.02 -3.04 23.49
N PHE A 115 -14.62 -3.99 22.76
CA PHE A 115 -14.54 -5.40 23.11
C PHE A 115 -13.12 -5.92 22.93
N HIS A 116 -12.67 -6.78 23.85
CA HIS A 116 -11.47 -7.57 23.59
C HIS A 116 -11.78 -8.68 22.56
N PRO A 117 -10.89 -8.99 21.59
CA PRO A 117 -11.15 -9.99 20.54
C PRO A 117 -11.62 -11.35 21.04
N LYS A 118 -11.07 -11.83 22.16
CA LYS A 118 -11.47 -13.11 22.77
C LYS A 118 -12.89 -13.07 23.32
N GLU A 119 -13.31 -11.96 23.92
CA GLU A 119 -14.63 -11.82 24.55
C GLU A 119 -15.74 -11.85 23.49
N ILE A 120 -15.60 -11.02 22.45
CA ILE A 120 -16.59 -11.01 21.37
C ILE A 120 -16.62 -12.33 20.60
N TRP A 121 -15.47 -12.99 20.43
CA TRP A 121 -15.44 -14.31 19.81
C TRP A 121 -16.16 -15.37 20.67
N CYS A 122 -16.02 -15.32 22.00
CA CYS A 122 -16.73 -16.23 22.89
C CYS A 122 -18.24 -16.15 22.74
N ILE A 123 -18.78 -14.97 22.43
CA ILE A 123 -20.21 -14.76 22.17
C ILE A 123 -20.56 -15.25 20.75
N LEU A 124 -19.83 -14.79 19.73
CA LEU A 124 -20.15 -15.12 18.35
C LEU A 124 -20.00 -16.61 18.01
N GLN A 125 -19.09 -17.34 18.66
CA GLN A 125 -18.87 -18.78 18.40
C GLN A 125 -20.09 -19.64 18.71
N GLU A 126 -21.00 -19.19 19.58
CA GLU A 126 -22.25 -19.91 19.90
C GLU A 126 -23.17 -20.03 18.68
N MET A 127 -23.06 -19.09 17.73
CA MET A 127 -23.81 -19.08 16.47
C MET A 127 -23.15 -19.90 15.34
N GLY A 128 -22.10 -20.67 15.67
CA GLY A 128 -21.40 -21.53 14.74
C GLY A 128 -22.24 -22.72 14.22
N PRO A 129 -21.63 -23.64 13.45
CA PRO A 129 -20.25 -23.61 12.99
C PRO A 129 -20.02 -22.54 11.90
N TYR A 130 -18.80 -22.01 11.87
CA TYR A 130 -18.33 -21.07 10.84
C TYR A 130 -17.35 -21.76 9.90
N LYS A 131 -17.43 -21.45 8.60
CA LYS A 131 -16.51 -21.97 7.59
C LYS A 131 -15.16 -21.24 7.72
N HIS A 132 -14.05 -21.95 7.58
CA HIS A 132 -12.74 -21.29 7.50
C HIS A 132 -12.60 -20.57 6.16
N TYR A 133 -11.97 -19.39 6.16
CA TYR A 133 -11.67 -18.66 4.94
C TYR A 133 -10.63 -19.40 4.11
N LEU A 134 -10.95 -19.58 2.83
CA LEU A 134 -10.06 -20.16 1.84
C LEU A 134 -9.20 -19.08 1.18
N ASP A 135 -8.11 -19.48 0.54
CA ASP A 135 -7.30 -18.58 -0.27
C ASP A 135 -7.76 -18.57 -1.73
N ALA A 136 -7.23 -17.64 -2.53
CA ALA A 136 -7.57 -17.49 -3.94
C ALA A 136 -6.83 -18.50 -4.85
N SER A 137 -6.52 -19.70 -4.36
CA SER A 137 -5.91 -20.75 -5.19
C SER A 137 -6.98 -21.65 -5.83
N GLN A 138 -6.63 -22.24 -6.98
CA GLN A 138 -7.54 -23.15 -7.69
C GLN A 138 -7.75 -24.48 -6.94
N GLN A 139 -6.77 -24.89 -6.15
CA GLN A 139 -6.80 -26.12 -5.36
C GLN A 139 -6.97 -25.79 -3.88
N ILE A 140 -7.57 -26.68 -3.11
CA ILE A 140 -7.74 -26.44 -1.68
C ILE A 140 -6.36 -26.44 -1.00
N CYS A 141 -6.04 -25.34 -0.32
CA CYS A 141 -4.87 -25.25 0.55
C CYS A 141 -5.25 -25.64 1.99
N GLY A 142 -4.41 -26.45 2.67
CA GLY A 142 -4.64 -26.88 4.06
C GLY A 142 -4.47 -25.79 5.13
N PHE A 143 -4.29 -24.53 4.74
CA PHE A 143 -4.19 -23.41 5.66
C PHE A 143 -5.59 -22.95 6.10
N ASN A 144 -5.82 -22.89 7.41
CA ASN A 144 -7.10 -22.48 7.99
C ASN A 144 -6.99 -21.07 8.57
N LEU A 145 -7.66 -20.10 7.92
CA LEU A 145 -7.88 -18.77 8.46
C LEU A 145 -9.29 -18.67 9.03
N LYS A 146 -9.44 -18.19 10.27
CA LYS A 146 -10.72 -18.17 10.98
C LYS A 146 -11.17 -16.73 11.25
N VAL A 147 -12.45 -16.58 11.61
CA VAL A 147 -13.02 -15.32 12.10
C VAL A 147 -12.22 -14.68 13.26
N PRO A 148 -11.81 -15.41 14.33
CA PRO A 148 -11.02 -14.81 15.40
C PRO A 148 -9.65 -14.26 14.96
N ASP A 149 -9.06 -14.79 13.89
CA ASP A 149 -7.82 -14.25 13.33
C ASP A 149 -8.05 -12.86 12.74
N CYS A 150 -9.20 -12.66 12.07
CA CYS A 150 -9.60 -11.37 11.50
C CYS A 150 -9.93 -10.34 12.59
N ILE A 151 -10.61 -10.76 13.66
CA ILE A 151 -10.95 -9.89 14.80
C ILE A 151 -9.66 -9.45 15.53
N GLN A 152 -8.71 -10.36 15.75
CA GLN A 152 -7.40 -10.03 16.34
C GLN A 152 -6.56 -9.11 15.45
N ALA A 153 -6.54 -9.37 14.14
CA ALA A 153 -5.89 -8.51 13.17
C ALA A 153 -6.47 -7.09 13.21
N MET A 154 -7.80 -6.96 13.31
CA MET A 154 -8.47 -5.67 13.41
C MET A 154 -8.08 -4.91 14.68
N GLN A 155 -8.02 -5.58 15.84
CA GLN A 155 -7.58 -4.95 17.10
C GLN A 155 -6.18 -4.33 16.96
N LYS A 156 -5.22 -5.09 16.41
CA LYS A 156 -3.85 -4.60 16.20
C LYS A 156 -3.81 -3.49 15.16
N SER A 157 -4.61 -3.61 14.10
CA SER A 157 -4.71 -2.61 13.03
C SER A 157 -5.22 -1.26 13.55
N VAL A 158 -6.22 -1.25 14.44
CA VAL A 158 -6.65 -0.03 15.14
C VAL A 158 -5.56 0.48 16.08
N THR A 159 -4.94 -0.40 16.86
CA THR A 159 -3.89 -0.04 17.84
C THR A 159 -2.70 0.69 17.22
N TYR A 160 -2.28 0.23 16.03
CA TYR A 160 -1.14 0.78 15.28
C TYR A 160 -1.56 1.81 14.22
N ASN A 161 -2.84 2.16 14.19
CA ASN A 161 -3.45 3.12 13.26
C ASN A 161 -3.24 2.75 11.78
N PHE A 162 -3.34 1.45 11.45
CA PHE A 162 -3.40 1.00 10.06
C PHE A 162 -4.68 1.47 9.39
N ILE A 163 -5.75 1.62 10.16
CA ILE A 163 -7.06 2.06 9.68
C ILE A 163 -7.67 3.05 10.67
N ASN A 164 -8.28 4.11 10.11
CA ASN A 164 -9.08 5.07 10.86
C ASN A 164 -10.31 5.42 10.01
N PHE A 165 -11.50 4.98 10.44
CA PHE A 165 -12.73 5.20 9.69
C PHE A 165 -13.29 6.61 9.77
N ASP A 166 -12.87 7.44 10.73
CA ASP A 166 -13.31 8.83 10.77
C ASP A 166 -12.70 9.64 9.60
N ASP A 167 -11.52 9.23 9.14
CA ASP A 167 -10.76 9.84 8.05
C ASP A 167 -10.69 8.93 6.79
N PHE A 168 -11.44 7.83 6.74
CA PHE A 168 -11.33 6.86 5.64
C PHE A 168 -12.04 7.31 4.36
N ASN A 169 -11.32 7.33 3.24
CA ASN A 169 -11.82 7.61 1.91
C ASN A 169 -12.28 6.33 1.20
N VAL A 170 -13.51 5.90 1.52
CA VAL A 170 -14.13 4.72 0.88
C VAL A 170 -14.29 4.86 -0.64
N VAL A 171 -14.49 6.09 -1.13
CA VAL A 171 -14.63 6.35 -2.58
C VAL A 171 -13.32 6.08 -3.30
N GLU A 172 -12.19 6.50 -2.73
CA GLU A 172 -10.88 6.20 -3.29
C GLU A 172 -10.59 4.69 -3.28
N TYR A 173 -10.89 4.01 -2.16
CA TYR A 173 -10.75 2.56 -2.08
C TYR A 173 -11.56 1.84 -3.18
N ASP A 174 -12.86 2.13 -3.27
CA ASP A 174 -13.76 1.45 -4.22
C ASP A 174 -13.39 1.75 -5.67
N LEU A 175 -12.86 2.94 -5.95
CA LEU A 175 -12.39 3.33 -7.28
C LEU A 175 -11.17 2.49 -7.67
N TYR A 176 -10.07 2.56 -6.90
CA TYR A 176 -8.80 1.96 -7.29
C TYR A 176 -8.76 0.43 -7.09
N ASN A 177 -9.72 -0.17 -6.36
CA ASN A 177 -9.89 -1.62 -6.27
C ASN A 177 -10.38 -2.28 -7.59
N LYS A 178 -10.90 -1.50 -8.53
CA LYS A 178 -11.37 -2.00 -9.84
C LYS A 178 -10.22 -2.07 -10.84
N LEU A 179 -10.27 -3.06 -11.73
CA LEU A 179 -9.23 -3.27 -12.73
C LEU A 179 -9.11 -2.09 -13.70
N GLN A 180 -10.23 -1.52 -14.14
CA GLN A 180 -10.32 -0.32 -14.98
C GLN A 180 -9.59 0.91 -14.40
N TYR A 181 -9.34 0.95 -13.08
CA TYR A 181 -8.62 2.03 -12.40
C TYR A 181 -7.25 1.59 -11.85
N GLY A 182 -6.76 0.41 -12.24
CA GLY A 182 -5.40 -0.04 -11.94
C GLY A 182 -5.29 -1.13 -10.88
N ASP A 183 -6.38 -1.62 -10.29
CA ASP A 183 -6.39 -2.70 -9.30
C ASP A 183 -5.28 -2.56 -8.23
N MET A 184 -5.38 -1.50 -7.44
CA MET A 184 -4.41 -1.11 -6.42
C MET A 184 -5.06 -1.01 -5.05
N ASN A 185 -4.37 -1.48 -4.01
CA ASN A 185 -4.79 -1.26 -2.63
C ASN A 185 -3.63 -0.96 -1.68
N TRP A 186 -3.83 0.01 -0.78
CA TRP A 186 -2.93 0.24 0.34
C TRP A 186 -3.06 -0.89 1.38
N LEU A 187 -1.94 -1.53 1.71
CA LEU A 187 -1.87 -2.57 2.75
C LEU A 187 -1.26 -2.05 4.05
N LEU A 188 -0.48 -0.97 3.99
CA LEU A 188 0.08 -0.31 5.17
C LEU A 188 0.16 1.20 4.90
N PRO A 189 -0.33 2.07 5.80
CA PRO A 189 -0.49 3.49 5.52
C PRO A 189 0.81 4.15 5.10
N ARG A 190 0.81 4.75 3.91
CA ARG A 190 1.96 5.46 3.33
C ARG A 190 3.23 4.62 3.21
N LYS A 191 3.12 3.29 3.32
CA LYS A 191 4.28 2.40 3.23
C LYS A 191 4.18 1.40 2.11
N PHE A 192 3.06 0.68 2.01
CA PHE A 192 2.89 -0.35 0.98
C PHE A 192 1.59 -0.19 0.20
N LEU A 193 1.76 0.01 -1.11
CA LEU A 193 0.73 -0.09 -2.12
C LEU A 193 0.94 -1.40 -2.89
N ALA A 194 0.00 -2.33 -2.82
CA ALA A 194 -0.02 -3.53 -3.65
C ALA A 194 -0.84 -3.26 -4.90
N PHE A 195 -0.36 -3.68 -6.06
CA PHE A 195 -1.07 -3.48 -7.33
C PHE A 195 -0.83 -4.60 -8.33
N ILE A 196 -1.71 -4.68 -9.32
CA ILE A 196 -1.56 -5.57 -10.47
C ILE A 196 -0.28 -5.24 -11.27
N GLY A 197 0.36 -6.25 -11.85
CA GLY A 197 1.57 -6.02 -12.64
C GLY A 197 1.28 -5.24 -13.92
N PRO A 198 1.95 -4.11 -14.18
CA PRO A 198 1.76 -3.36 -15.42
C PRO A 198 2.06 -4.23 -16.64
N ALA A 199 1.17 -4.17 -17.62
CA ALA A 199 1.30 -4.78 -18.93
C ALA A 199 0.30 -4.14 -19.90
N ASP A 200 0.63 -4.16 -21.19
CA ASP A 200 -0.22 -3.58 -22.23
C ASP A 200 -1.13 -4.67 -22.83
N ASN A 201 -2.26 -4.97 -22.16
CA ASN A 201 -3.27 -5.95 -22.60
C ASN A 201 -4.62 -5.77 -21.87
N ASN A 202 -5.65 -6.53 -22.24
CA ASN A 202 -7.00 -6.42 -21.67
C ASN A 202 -7.14 -6.79 -20.18
N THR A 203 -6.08 -7.26 -19.51
CA THR A 203 -6.13 -7.70 -18.11
C THR A 203 -5.23 -6.89 -17.18
N ALA A 204 -4.62 -5.82 -17.68
CA ALA A 204 -3.75 -4.91 -16.93
C ALA A 204 -3.60 -3.57 -17.67
N HIS A 205 -2.95 -2.60 -17.03
CA HIS A 205 -2.65 -1.31 -17.66
C HIS A 205 -1.14 -1.14 -17.92
N PRO A 206 -0.74 -0.35 -18.93
CA PRO A 206 0.66 -0.02 -19.16
C PRO A 206 1.25 0.78 -17.98
N PRO A 207 2.59 0.79 -17.77
CA PRO A 207 3.21 1.43 -16.60
C PRO A 207 2.90 2.93 -16.49
N GLU A 208 2.73 3.64 -17.60
CA GLU A 208 2.41 5.07 -17.66
C GLU A 208 1.09 5.40 -16.95
N PHE A 209 0.13 4.48 -16.98
CA PHE A 209 -1.17 4.62 -16.34
C PHE A 209 -1.06 4.95 -14.84
N TYR A 210 -0.07 4.34 -14.16
CA TYR A 210 0.11 4.44 -12.72
C TYR A 210 0.85 5.70 -12.27
N VAL A 211 1.59 6.34 -13.18
CA VAL A 211 2.52 7.45 -12.87
C VAL A 211 1.83 8.56 -12.08
N LYS A 212 0.66 9.01 -12.56
CA LYS A 212 -0.07 10.10 -11.91
C LYS A 212 -0.46 9.76 -10.48
N TYR A 213 -0.95 8.54 -10.24
CA TYR A 213 -1.33 8.08 -8.90
C TYR A 213 -0.10 7.95 -7.99
N PHE A 214 0.99 7.38 -8.50
CA PHE A 214 2.24 7.18 -7.75
C PHE A 214 2.86 8.52 -7.32
N LEU A 215 2.95 9.49 -8.22
CA LEU A 215 3.49 10.82 -7.89
C LEU A 215 2.60 11.58 -6.91
N LYS A 216 1.27 11.50 -7.07
CA LYS A 216 0.30 12.12 -6.17
C LYS A 216 0.40 11.55 -4.75
N ASN A 217 0.61 10.23 -4.64
CA ASN A 217 0.62 9.52 -3.36
C ASN A 217 2.02 9.22 -2.80
N ASP A 218 3.04 9.89 -3.31
CA ASP A 218 4.41 9.81 -2.80
C ASP A 218 5.04 8.41 -2.86
N VAL A 219 4.69 7.64 -3.89
CA VAL A 219 5.37 6.38 -4.19
C VAL A 219 6.73 6.72 -4.82
N LYS A 220 7.81 6.33 -4.14
CA LYS A 220 9.20 6.62 -4.54
C LYS A 220 10.01 5.37 -4.87
N THR A 221 9.45 4.20 -4.61
CA THR A 221 10.08 2.92 -4.88
C THR A 221 9.08 1.95 -5.46
N ILE A 222 9.44 1.25 -6.53
CA ILE A 222 8.69 0.15 -7.13
C ILE A 222 9.52 -1.13 -7.00
N ILE A 223 8.88 -2.20 -6.54
CA ILE A 223 9.48 -3.53 -6.46
C ILE A 223 8.66 -4.48 -7.35
N ARG A 224 9.31 -5.01 -8.39
CA ARG A 224 8.74 -5.99 -9.32
C ARG A 224 9.17 -7.40 -8.93
N LEU A 225 8.20 -8.30 -8.78
CA LEU A 225 8.41 -9.69 -8.34
C LEU A 225 8.23 -10.74 -9.44
N ASN A 226 7.80 -10.32 -10.64
CA ASN A 226 7.58 -11.17 -11.81
C ASN A 226 8.56 -10.84 -12.93
N ASN A 227 8.66 -11.77 -13.89
CA ASN A 227 9.43 -11.54 -15.11
C ASN A 227 9.01 -10.21 -15.76
N PRO A 228 9.96 -9.44 -16.32
CA PRO A 228 9.68 -8.12 -16.88
C PRO A 228 8.60 -8.18 -17.98
N LEU A 229 7.57 -7.34 -17.84
CA LEU A 229 6.52 -7.13 -18.85
C LEU A 229 6.45 -5.68 -19.33
N TYR A 230 7.34 -4.83 -18.80
CA TYR A 230 7.43 -3.40 -19.13
C TYR A 230 8.86 -2.90 -18.84
N ASN A 231 9.23 -1.75 -19.44
CA ASN A 231 10.51 -1.10 -19.20
C ASN A 231 10.44 -0.25 -17.91
N PRO A 232 11.31 -0.48 -16.89
CA PRO A 232 11.31 0.30 -15.65
C PRO A 232 11.67 1.78 -15.84
N GLN A 233 12.24 2.17 -16.99
CA GLN A 233 12.62 3.55 -17.27
C GLN A 233 11.46 4.55 -17.17
N VAL A 234 10.22 4.10 -17.43
CA VAL A 234 9.00 4.91 -17.26
C VAL A 234 8.89 5.46 -15.83
N PHE A 235 9.36 4.71 -14.83
CA PHE A 235 9.38 5.14 -13.44
C PHE A 235 10.69 5.83 -13.06
N THR A 236 11.85 5.27 -13.46
CA THR A 236 13.15 5.79 -13.02
C THR A 236 13.46 7.18 -13.57
N GLN A 237 13.01 7.51 -14.79
CA GLN A 237 13.13 8.87 -15.36
C GLN A 237 12.37 9.92 -14.55
N LEU A 238 11.37 9.51 -13.76
CA LEU A 238 10.58 10.38 -12.88
C LEU A 238 11.09 10.38 -11.44
N GLY A 239 12.28 9.81 -11.20
CA GLY A 239 12.88 9.72 -9.87
C GLY A 239 12.24 8.69 -8.95
N ILE A 240 11.49 7.73 -9.50
CA ILE A 240 10.96 6.59 -8.75
C ILE A 240 11.96 5.43 -8.88
N GLN A 241 12.53 5.00 -7.76
CA GLN A 241 13.47 3.87 -7.73
C GLN A 241 12.77 2.58 -8.16
N HIS A 242 13.45 1.72 -8.89
CA HIS A 242 12.89 0.45 -9.36
C HIS A 242 13.83 -0.70 -9.03
N PHE A 243 13.27 -1.77 -8.45
CA PHE A 243 14.02 -2.97 -8.06
C PHE A 243 13.33 -4.23 -8.59
N ASP A 244 14.13 -5.11 -9.19
CA ASP A 244 13.70 -6.45 -9.59
C ASP A 244 14.08 -7.46 -8.52
N LEU A 245 13.08 -8.05 -7.86
CA LEU A 245 13.21 -9.14 -6.89
C LEU A 245 12.39 -10.33 -7.38
N ILE A 246 12.78 -10.86 -8.55
CA ILE A 246 12.00 -11.81 -9.33
C ILE A 246 12.13 -13.23 -8.76
N PHE A 247 11.00 -13.93 -8.61
CA PHE A 247 10.95 -15.35 -8.31
C PHE A 247 9.71 -16.03 -8.92
N PRO A 248 9.71 -17.37 -9.06
CA PRO A 248 8.66 -18.10 -9.77
C PRO A 248 7.24 -17.84 -9.24
N ASP A 249 6.26 -17.88 -10.15
CA ASP A 249 4.86 -17.69 -9.77
C ASP A 249 4.33 -18.86 -8.93
N GLY A 250 3.50 -18.56 -7.94
CA GLY A 250 3.01 -19.57 -6.98
C GLY A 250 4.07 -20.15 -6.01
N SER A 251 5.35 -19.78 -6.13
CA SER A 251 6.39 -20.21 -5.19
C SER A 251 6.45 -19.34 -3.94
N THR A 252 7.21 -19.79 -2.94
CA THR A 252 7.56 -18.98 -1.77
C THR A 252 8.80 -18.12 -2.08
N PRO A 253 8.96 -16.94 -1.45
CA PRO A 253 10.15 -16.12 -1.64
C PRO A 253 11.43 -16.82 -1.12
N PRO A 254 12.51 -16.87 -1.91
CA PRO A 254 13.82 -17.26 -1.40
C PRO A 254 14.27 -16.36 -0.25
N LYS A 255 15.03 -16.90 0.72
CA LYS A 255 15.50 -16.15 1.90
C LYS A 255 16.28 -14.89 1.52
N GLU A 256 17.11 -14.96 0.49
CA GLU A 256 17.85 -13.81 -0.03
C GLU A 256 16.95 -12.69 -0.56
N ILE A 257 15.84 -13.04 -1.24
CA ILE A 257 14.87 -12.08 -1.75
C ILE A 257 14.12 -11.43 -0.59
N LEU A 258 13.75 -12.22 0.43
CA LEU A 258 13.14 -11.67 1.64
C LEU A 258 14.08 -10.66 2.33
N LEU A 259 15.36 -11.00 2.51
CA LEU A 259 16.31 -10.09 3.16
C LEU A 259 16.56 -8.82 2.35
N LYS A 260 16.67 -8.93 1.01
CA LYS A 260 16.76 -7.77 0.11
C LYS A 260 15.51 -6.90 0.18
N PHE A 261 14.32 -7.52 0.15
CA PHE A 261 13.05 -6.81 0.26
C PHE A 261 12.94 -6.03 1.57
N LEU A 262 13.27 -6.66 2.71
CA LEU A 262 13.26 -5.99 4.02
C LEU A 262 14.23 -4.82 4.06
N THR A 263 15.44 -4.99 3.51
CA THR A 263 16.46 -3.93 3.45
C THR A 263 15.97 -2.74 2.62
N ILE A 264 15.47 -2.99 1.40
CA ILE A 264 14.90 -1.94 0.53
C ILE A 264 13.72 -1.27 1.24
N ALA A 265 12.84 -2.05 1.86
CA ALA A 265 11.68 -1.52 2.55
C ALA A 265 12.05 -0.65 3.75
N GLU A 266 13.08 -1.01 4.52
CA GLU A 266 13.55 -0.23 5.67
C GLU A 266 14.27 1.06 5.24
N MET A 267 14.92 1.07 4.08
CA MET A 267 15.66 2.22 3.55
C MET A 267 14.83 3.13 2.65
N ALA A 268 13.67 2.70 2.17
CA ALA A 268 12.87 3.47 1.22
C ALA A 268 12.44 4.82 1.82
N PRO A 269 12.65 5.93 1.09
CA PRO A 269 12.41 7.29 1.61
C PRO A 269 10.92 7.63 1.76
N ALA A 270 10.04 6.89 1.09
CA ALA A 270 8.61 7.11 1.11
C ALA A 270 7.85 5.80 0.81
N ALA A 271 6.65 5.90 0.23
CA ALA A 271 5.82 4.74 -0.08
C ALA A 271 6.43 3.85 -1.16
N ILE A 272 6.15 2.56 -1.05
CA ILE A 272 6.64 1.51 -1.92
C ILE A 272 5.45 0.87 -2.64
N GLY A 273 5.48 0.90 -3.97
CA GLY A 273 4.60 0.07 -4.79
C GLY A 273 5.22 -1.31 -4.99
N VAL A 274 4.48 -2.37 -4.69
CA VAL A 274 4.94 -3.75 -4.90
C VAL A 274 3.96 -4.47 -5.80
N HIS A 275 4.45 -5.09 -6.86
CA HIS A 275 3.62 -5.89 -7.74
C HIS A 275 4.28 -7.21 -8.12
N CYS A 276 3.44 -8.18 -8.44
CA CYS A 276 3.82 -9.37 -9.17
C CYS A 276 3.01 -9.39 -10.47
N LYS A 277 2.40 -10.53 -10.82
CA LYS A 277 1.48 -10.59 -11.95
C LYS A 277 0.07 -10.07 -11.58
N ALA A 278 -0.52 -10.62 -10.52
CA ALA A 278 -1.84 -10.22 -9.99
C ALA A 278 -1.77 -9.29 -8.76
N GLY A 279 -0.58 -9.07 -8.20
CA GLY A 279 -0.44 -8.28 -6.98
C GLY A 279 -0.99 -8.94 -5.71
N LEU A 280 -1.10 -10.28 -5.68
CA LEU A 280 -1.74 -11.03 -4.58
C LEU A 280 -0.77 -11.95 -3.83
N GLY A 281 -0.35 -13.06 -4.45
CA GLY A 281 0.46 -14.09 -3.77
C GLY A 281 1.86 -13.63 -3.38
N ARG A 282 2.75 -13.47 -4.37
CA ARG A 282 4.15 -13.05 -4.15
C ARG A 282 4.25 -11.68 -3.45
N THR A 283 3.42 -10.73 -3.88
CA THR A 283 3.30 -9.39 -3.28
C THR A 283 2.90 -9.46 -1.82
N GLY A 284 1.80 -10.16 -1.51
CA GLY A 284 1.32 -10.35 -0.14
C GLY A 284 2.32 -11.09 0.73
N SER A 285 3.08 -12.05 0.17
CA SER A 285 4.09 -12.80 0.94
C SER A 285 5.18 -11.88 1.51
N LEU A 286 5.76 -11.01 0.68
CA LEU A 286 6.83 -10.12 1.12
C LEU A 286 6.30 -8.98 2.02
N ILE A 287 5.16 -8.37 1.67
CA ILE A 287 4.53 -7.35 2.53
C ILE A 287 4.10 -7.95 3.88
N GLY A 288 3.52 -9.15 3.87
CA GLY A 288 3.14 -9.88 5.08
C GLY A 288 4.33 -10.14 6.00
N ALA A 289 5.47 -10.56 5.44
CA ALA A 289 6.69 -10.74 6.22
C ALA A 289 7.18 -9.44 6.87
N TYR A 290 7.04 -8.30 6.19
CA TYR A 290 7.32 -6.99 6.79
C TYR A 290 6.35 -6.67 7.94
N ILE A 291 5.04 -6.87 7.73
CA ILE A 291 4.02 -6.60 8.76
C ILE A 291 4.29 -7.43 10.02
N ILE A 292 4.54 -8.74 9.87
CA ILE A 292 4.89 -9.64 10.98
C ILE A 292 6.14 -9.12 11.70
N LYS A 293 7.22 -8.84 10.96
CA LYS A 293 8.48 -8.34 11.52
C LYS A 293 8.30 -7.05 12.30
N HIS A 294 7.70 -6.03 11.71
CA HIS A 294 7.71 -4.68 12.27
C HIS A 294 6.60 -4.43 13.30
N TYR A 295 5.49 -5.16 13.23
CA TYR A 295 4.30 -4.91 14.05
C TYR A 295 3.86 -6.07 14.95
N MET A 296 4.62 -7.17 14.99
CA MET A 296 4.33 -8.32 15.87
C MET A 296 2.92 -8.89 15.64
N LEU A 297 2.44 -8.87 14.40
CA LEU A 297 1.29 -9.66 13.99
C LEU A 297 1.72 -11.12 13.80
N THR A 298 0.86 -12.07 14.11
CA THR A 298 1.01 -13.46 13.65
C THR A 298 0.84 -13.50 12.13
N ALA A 299 1.29 -14.58 11.50
CA ALA A 299 1.09 -14.82 10.08
C ALA A 299 -0.40 -14.83 9.72
N ARG A 300 -1.26 -15.41 10.57
CA ARG A 300 -2.72 -15.42 10.39
C ARG A 300 -3.30 -14.02 10.46
N GLU A 301 -2.91 -13.23 11.47
CA GLU A 301 -3.37 -11.85 11.60
C GLU A 301 -2.91 -10.99 10.42
N ALA A 302 -1.65 -11.14 9.98
CA ALA A 302 -1.13 -10.40 8.83
C ALA A 302 -1.84 -10.77 7.53
N ILE A 303 -2.10 -12.07 7.30
CA ILE A 303 -2.88 -12.54 6.15
C ILE A 303 -4.32 -12.01 6.22
N ALA A 304 -4.96 -12.08 7.39
CA ALA A 304 -6.31 -11.54 7.58
C ALA A 304 -6.38 -10.04 7.27
N TRP A 305 -5.47 -9.24 7.84
CA TRP A 305 -5.40 -7.80 7.57
C TRP A 305 -5.19 -7.50 6.09
N MET A 306 -4.25 -8.19 5.44
CA MET A 306 -4.01 -8.00 4.00
C MET A 306 -5.22 -8.40 3.16
N ARG A 307 -5.98 -9.45 3.53
CA ARG A 307 -7.21 -9.86 2.81
C ARG A 307 -8.37 -8.90 3.06
N LEU A 308 -8.46 -8.28 4.23
CA LEU A 308 -9.39 -7.17 4.47
C LEU A 308 -9.06 -5.98 3.55
N CYS A 309 -7.78 -5.66 3.35
CA CYS A 309 -7.37 -4.55 2.48
C CYS A 309 -7.40 -4.87 0.98
N ARG A 310 -7.04 -6.10 0.61
CA ARG A 310 -6.93 -6.61 -0.77
C ARG A 310 -7.27 -8.11 -0.78
N PRO A 311 -8.52 -8.46 -1.06
CA PRO A 311 -8.98 -9.86 -1.13
C PRO A 311 -8.08 -10.75 -1.99
N GLY A 312 -7.88 -12.00 -1.55
CA GLY A 312 -7.02 -12.98 -2.23
C GLY A 312 -5.52 -12.88 -1.95
N SER A 313 -5.06 -11.94 -1.11
CA SER A 313 -3.65 -11.81 -0.75
C SER A 313 -3.10 -13.06 -0.03
N VAL A 314 -1.86 -13.44 -0.40
CA VAL A 314 -1.12 -14.65 0.05
C VAL A 314 -1.81 -15.96 -0.35
N ILE A 315 -1.17 -16.73 -1.24
CA ILE A 315 -1.81 -17.84 -1.96
C ILE A 315 -1.02 -19.15 -1.77
N GLY A 316 -1.74 -20.24 -1.50
CA GLY A 316 -1.24 -21.59 -1.40
C GLY A 316 -0.16 -21.74 -0.33
N GLN A 317 0.95 -22.36 -0.71
CA GLN A 317 2.10 -22.63 0.17
C GLN A 317 2.75 -21.39 0.80
N GLN A 318 2.48 -20.19 0.27
CA GLN A 318 2.99 -18.94 0.83
C GLN A 318 2.42 -18.65 2.22
N GLN A 319 1.22 -19.14 2.52
CA GLN A 319 0.57 -18.96 3.83
C GLN A 319 1.35 -19.69 4.93
N MET A 320 1.66 -20.98 4.71
CA MET A 320 2.48 -21.78 5.62
C MET A 320 3.93 -21.28 5.69
N TRP A 321 4.44 -20.68 4.62
CA TRP A 321 5.78 -20.07 4.63
C TRP A 321 5.86 -18.88 5.59
N LEU A 322 4.83 -18.03 5.64
CA LEU A 322 4.75 -16.95 6.63
C LEU A 322 4.71 -17.49 8.06
N GLU A 323 3.89 -18.52 8.33
CA GLU A 323 3.83 -19.15 9.65
C GLU A 323 5.19 -19.69 10.10
N LYS A 324 5.90 -20.39 9.21
CA LYS A 324 7.24 -20.94 9.51
C LYS A 324 8.27 -19.86 9.85
N LEU A 325 8.10 -18.64 9.33
CA LEU A 325 9.01 -17.52 9.56
C LEU A 325 8.62 -16.63 10.74
N GLU A 326 7.41 -16.77 11.28
CA GLU A 326 6.81 -15.85 12.26
C GLU A 326 7.74 -15.52 13.43
N THR A 327 8.19 -16.55 14.16
CA THR A 327 9.06 -16.38 15.33
C THR A 327 10.39 -15.72 14.97
N TRP A 328 10.97 -16.07 13.81
CA TRP A 328 12.21 -15.48 13.34
C TRP A 328 12.02 -14.01 12.97
N LEU A 329 10.92 -13.67 12.29
CA LEU A 329 10.57 -12.30 11.92
C LEU A 329 10.30 -11.44 13.16
N TRP A 330 9.62 -11.95 14.18
CA TRP A 330 9.43 -11.24 15.45
C TRP A 330 10.75 -10.91 16.14
N LYS A 331 11.67 -11.88 16.21
CA LYS A 331 13.01 -11.65 16.79
C LYS A 331 13.79 -10.59 16.01
N MET A 332 13.82 -10.69 14.68
CA MET A 332 14.45 -9.69 13.80
C MET A 332 13.79 -8.31 13.93
N GLY A 333 12.48 -8.28 14.15
CA GLY A 333 11.68 -7.09 14.39
C GLY A 333 12.05 -6.38 15.68
N SER A 334 12.11 -7.13 16.78
CA SER A 334 12.51 -6.62 18.10
C SER A 334 13.92 -5.99 18.04
N GLN A 335 14.89 -6.70 17.46
CA GLN A 335 16.25 -6.17 17.27
C GLN A 335 16.29 -4.93 16.38
N TYR A 336 15.45 -4.85 15.35
CA TYR A 336 15.33 -3.66 14.52
C TYR A 336 14.78 -2.48 15.33
N ARG A 337 13.68 -2.67 16.07
CA ARG A 337 13.03 -1.59 16.84
C ARG A 337 13.93 -1.05 17.95
N VAL A 338 14.64 -1.93 18.67
CA VAL A 338 15.65 -1.50 19.66
C VAL A 338 16.74 -0.64 19.02
N ARG A 339 17.27 -1.04 17.86
CA ARG A 339 18.31 -0.26 17.16
C ARG A 339 17.81 1.08 16.61
N GLN A 340 16.58 1.14 16.10
CA GLN A 340 16.04 2.33 15.43
C GLN A 340 15.34 3.30 16.38
N TYR A 341 14.70 2.80 17.43
CA TYR A 341 13.86 3.58 18.33
C TYR A 341 14.35 3.59 19.78
N GLY A 342 15.47 2.93 20.09
CA GLY A 342 16.05 2.81 21.43
C GLY A 342 15.30 1.84 22.36
N ALA A 343 14.16 1.29 21.93
CA ALA A 343 13.35 0.33 22.68
C ALA A 343 12.55 -0.55 21.72
N ASP A 344 12.04 -1.67 22.21
CA ASP A 344 11.17 -2.57 21.43
C ASP A 344 9.72 -2.02 21.30
N LYS A 345 9.60 -0.78 20.80
CA LYS A 345 8.33 -0.07 20.66
C LYS A 345 7.78 -0.22 19.25
N ILE A 346 6.61 -0.83 19.13
CA ILE A 346 5.92 -0.98 17.85
C ILE A 346 5.50 0.40 17.33
N PRO A 347 5.87 0.78 16.08
CA PRO A 347 5.52 2.08 15.52
C PRO A 347 4.01 2.21 15.30
N LYS A 348 3.51 3.44 15.43
CA LYS A 348 2.13 3.82 15.08
C LYS A 348 2.14 4.77 13.89
N HIS A 349 1.21 4.61 12.96
CA HIS A 349 1.09 5.53 11.83
C HIS A 349 0.38 6.81 12.25
N LYS A 350 0.76 7.95 11.63
CA LYS A 350 0.05 9.23 11.82
C LYS A 350 -1.36 9.19 11.20
N TYR A 351 -1.49 8.50 10.07
CA TYR A 351 -2.73 8.35 9.31
C TYR A 351 -2.98 6.88 9.01
N GLY A 352 -4.25 6.49 8.90
CA GLY A 352 -4.66 5.18 8.38
C GLY A 352 -4.56 5.09 6.86
N VAL A 353 -4.79 3.90 6.30
CA VAL A 353 -4.91 3.71 4.85
C VAL A 353 -6.09 4.56 4.32
N TYR A 354 -5.92 5.15 3.14
CA TYR A 354 -6.93 6.01 2.48
C TYR A 354 -7.40 7.20 3.33
N SER A 355 -6.51 7.81 4.10
CA SER A 355 -6.77 9.07 4.81
C SER A 355 -7.18 10.21 3.87
N LYS A 356 -8.28 10.92 4.17
CA LYS A 356 -8.71 12.15 3.48
C LYS A 356 -7.86 13.35 3.90
N GLU A 357 -7.33 13.34 5.11
CA GLU A 357 -6.46 14.40 5.63
C GLU A 357 -5.05 14.39 5.00
N TRP A 358 -4.51 13.21 4.70
CA TRP A 358 -3.13 13.07 4.21
C TRP A 358 -2.83 13.89 2.94
N PRO A 359 -3.67 13.88 1.88
CA PRO A 359 -3.42 14.71 0.70
C PRO A 359 -3.25 16.19 1.02
N THR A 360 -4.07 16.72 1.95
CA THR A 360 -4.02 18.13 2.36
C THR A 360 -2.74 18.42 3.14
N GLU A 361 -2.38 17.56 4.10
CA GLU A 361 -1.14 17.70 4.85
C GLU A 361 0.10 17.62 3.94
N ARG A 362 0.08 16.70 2.97
CA ARG A 362 1.17 16.56 2.02
C ARG A 362 1.36 17.84 1.19
N GLU A 363 0.27 18.43 0.70
CA GLU A 363 0.35 19.68 -0.07
C GLU A 363 0.94 20.80 0.78
N ARG A 364 0.54 20.91 2.06
CA ARG A 364 1.15 21.88 2.99
C ARG A 364 2.65 21.66 3.15
N ILE A 365 3.09 20.42 3.37
CA ILE A 365 4.52 20.06 3.49
C ILE A 365 5.29 20.47 2.22
N ILE A 366 4.72 20.21 1.04
CA ILE A 366 5.32 20.57 -0.25
C ILE A 366 5.41 22.09 -0.42
N CYS A 367 4.32 22.82 -0.12
CA CYS A 367 4.29 24.28 -0.18
C CYS A 367 5.32 24.90 0.76
N ASP A 368 5.43 24.39 1.98
CA ASP A 368 6.40 24.89 2.96
C ASP A 368 7.85 24.57 2.54
N ALA A 369 8.09 23.38 1.99
CA ALA A 369 9.40 23.03 1.43
C ALA A 369 9.77 23.94 0.26
N ARG A 370 8.84 24.22 -0.67
CA ARG A 370 9.03 25.16 -1.78
C ARG A 370 9.33 26.57 -1.29
N ARG A 371 8.59 27.06 -0.28
CA ARG A 371 8.82 28.38 0.32
C ARG A 371 10.20 28.46 0.95
N LYS A 372 10.63 27.43 1.69
CA LYS A 372 11.98 27.36 2.28
C LYS A 372 13.07 27.39 1.21
N ILE A 373 12.93 26.61 0.14
CA ILE A 373 13.88 26.61 -1.00
C ILE A 373 13.94 28.00 -1.65
N GLN A 374 12.78 28.63 -1.87
CA GLN A 374 12.72 29.96 -2.45
C GLN A 374 13.42 30.99 -1.57
N VAL A 375 13.15 31.01 -0.26
CA VAL A 375 13.79 31.92 0.70
C VAL A 375 15.31 31.73 0.69
N THR A 376 15.80 30.49 0.80
CA THR A 376 17.24 30.19 0.76
C THR A 376 17.88 30.64 -0.56
N PHE A 377 17.18 30.47 -1.68
CA PHE A 377 17.67 30.94 -2.98
C PHE A 377 17.73 32.48 -3.05
N THR A 378 16.70 33.20 -2.61
CA THR A 378 16.73 34.67 -2.52
C THR A 378 17.80 35.18 -1.57
N ASN A 379 18.01 34.54 -0.42
CA ASN A 379 19.07 34.92 0.52
C ASN A 379 20.44 34.73 -0.12
N SER A 380 20.68 33.59 -0.80
CA SER A 380 21.92 33.37 -1.55
C SER A 380 22.14 34.38 -2.68
N GLN A 381 21.07 34.82 -3.35
CA GLN A 381 21.15 35.88 -4.36
C GLN A 381 21.47 37.25 -3.75
N MET A 382 20.84 37.60 -2.62
CA MET A 382 21.10 38.84 -1.90
C MET A 382 22.53 38.89 -1.34
N GLU A 383 23.04 37.78 -0.80
CA GLU A 383 24.44 37.65 -0.36
C GLU A 383 25.41 37.86 -1.54
N LYS A 384 25.14 37.25 -2.70
CA LYS A 384 25.95 37.46 -3.92
C LYS A 384 25.91 38.91 -4.40
N LEU A 385 24.78 39.60 -4.28
CA LEU A 385 24.64 41.03 -4.63
C LEU A 385 25.34 41.94 -3.62
N SER A 386 25.26 41.63 -2.33
CA SER A 386 25.96 42.36 -1.26
C SER A 386 27.47 42.24 -1.40
N MET A 387 27.98 41.03 -1.66
CA MET A 387 29.39 40.78 -1.96
C MET A 387 29.87 41.56 -3.20
N LYS A 388 29.06 41.63 -4.27
CA LYS A 388 29.38 42.46 -5.45
C LYS A 388 29.44 43.95 -5.12
N LYS A 389 28.52 44.45 -4.28
CA LYS A 389 28.53 45.86 -3.82
C LYS A 389 29.76 46.17 -2.97
N GLN A 390 30.13 45.30 -2.04
CA GLN A 390 31.35 45.47 -1.22
C GLN A 390 32.62 45.48 -2.07
N VAL A 391 32.71 44.62 -3.09
CA VAL A 391 33.83 44.63 -4.03
C VAL A 391 33.86 45.93 -4.83
N SER A 392 32.70 46.43 -5.30
CA SER A 392 32.65 47.72 -6.01
C SER A 392 33.06 48.90 -5.12
N SER A 393 32.62 48.93 -3.85
CA SER A 393 33.00 50.00 -2.92
C SER A 393 34.48 49.97 -2.54
N SER A 394 35.09 48.79 -2.47
CA SER A 394 36.53 48.63 -2.25
C SER A 394 37.35 49.02 -3.48
N ILE A 395 36.83 48.79 -4.69
CA ILE A 395 37.44 49.29 -5.93
C ILE A 395 37.32 50.81 -6.02
N ASP A 396 36.17 51.39 -5.63
CA ASP A 396 35.95 52.84 -5.64
C ASP A 396 36.81 53.56 -4.59
N SER A 397 37.03 52.96 -3.41
CA SER A 397 37.92 53.52 -2.38
C SER A 397 39.38 53.45 -2.80
N PHE A 398 39.79 52.36 -3.46
CA PHE A 398 41.11 52.21 -4.05
C PHE A 398 41.34 53.22 -5.19
N THR A 399 40.34 53.45 -6.04
CA THR A 399 40.43 54.43 -7.14
C THR A 399 40.50 55.86 -6.63
N ARG A 400 39.79 56.19 -5.54
CA ARG A 400 39.89 57.49 -4.86
C ARG A 400 41.24 57.69 -4.16
N SER A 401 41.86 56.65 -3.61
CA SER A 401 43.20 56.77 -3.01
C SER A 401 44.27 57.05 -4.08
N ILE A 402 44.10 56.51 -5.29
CA ILE A 402 44.95 56.82 -6.45
C ILE A 402 44.72 58.26 -6.97
N GLN A 403 43.49 58.80 -6.88
CA GLN A 403 43.24 60.19 -7.26
C GLN A 403 43.76 61.22 -6.24
N CYS A 404 43.90 60.83 -4.96
CA CYS A 404 44.44 61.71 -3.90
C CYS A 404 45.98 61.79 -3.89
N SER A 405 46.67 60.99 -4.70
CA SER A 405 48.13 61.00 -4.85
C SER A 405 48.58 61.63 -6.18
N LYS A 406 48.00 62.78 -6.56
CA LYS A 406 48.57 63.61 -7.63
C LYS A 406 49.65 64.55 -7.07
N LYS A 407 50.86 64.01 -6.89
CA LYS A 407 52.11 64.74 -7.11
C LYS A 407 52.94 63.96 -8.14
N ALA A 408 53.41 64.71 -9.13
CA ALA A 408 53.86 64.25 -10.45
C ALA A 408 54.96 63.17 -10.47
N ILE A 409 54.79 62.13 -11.31
CA ILE A 409 55.85 61.18 -11.74
C ILE A 409 55.56 60.73 -13.21
N PRO A 410 56.58 60.50 -14.08
CA PRO A 410 56.49 60.49 -15.56
C PRO A 410 55.94 59.19 -16.19
N PRO A 411 55.75 59.14 -17.54
CA PRO A 411 55.01 58.09 -18.21
C PRO A 411 55.91 56.88 -18.49
N GLU A 412 55.92 55.90 -17.60
CA GLU A 412 56.21 54.49 -17.92
C GLU A 412 56.00 53.62 -16.66
N LYS A 413 55.39 52.44 -16.83
CA LYS A 413 55.01 51.43 -15.80
C LYS A 413 53.58 51.52 -15.23
N SER A 414 52.56 51.39 -16.09
CA SER A 414 51.14 51.32 -15.67
C SER A 414 50.42 49.97 -15.93
N PHE A 415 51.11 48.86 -16.24
CA PHE A 415 50.38 47.60 -16.56
C PHE A 415 50.80 46.32 -15.80
N LYS A 416 51.90 46.33 -15.04
CA LYS A 416 52.37 45.12 -14.29
C LYS A 416 51.81 44.99 -12.87
N SER A 417 51.33 46.08 -12.25
CA SER A 417 50.79 46.06 -10.88
C SER A 417 49.33 45.56 -10.83
N LEU A 418 48.50 45.93 -11.82
CA LEU A 418 47.09 45.53 -11.87
C LEU A 418 46.91 44.01 -12.10
N VAL A 419 47.78 43.41 -12.92
CA VAL A 419 47.78 41.96 -13.18
C VAL A 419 48.20 41.16 -11.94
N LYS A 420 49.16 41.65 -11.15
CA LYS A 420 49.62 40.97 -9.93
C LYS A 420 48.53 40.93 -8.85
N PHE A 421 47.77 42.01 -8.69
CA PHE A 421 46.66 42.09 -7.73
C PHE A 421 45.45 41.22 -8.12
N VAL A 422 45.10 41.17 -9.42
CA VAL A 422 44.03 40.28 -9.94
C VAL A 422 44.41 38.80 -9.83
N THR A 423 45.71 38.47 -9.89
CA THR A 423 46.20 37.10 -9.74
C THR A 423 46.21 36.63 -8.28
N GLU A 424 46.56 37.51 -7.32
CA GLU A 424 46.51 37.20 -5.88
C GLU A 424 45.07 37.06 -5.34
N ALA A 425 44.11 37.84 -5.86
CA ALA A 425 42.69 37.72 -5.49
C ALA A 425 42.02 36.43 -6.03
N ARG A 426 42.59 35.79 -7.07
CA ARG A 426 42.12 34.49 -7.57
C ARG A 426 42.66 33.31 -6.75
N SER A 427 43.82 33.44 -6.13
CA SER A 427 44.44 32.38 -5.33
C SER A 427 43.77 32.14 -3.97
N GLN A 428 43.09 33.15 -3.39
CA GLN A 428 42.35 32.99 -2.12
C GLN A 428 40.99 32.26 -2.26
N LYS A 429 40.55 31.97 -3.50
CA LYS A 429 39.32 31.19 -3.76
C LYS A 429 39.56 29.67 -3.87
N ALA A 430 40.81 29.21 -3.83
CA ALA A 430 41.18 27.80 -4.00
C ALA A 430 41.49 27.04 -2.69
N THR A 431 41.39 27.68 -1.52
CA THR A 431 41.78 27.06 -0.23
C THR A 431 40.63 26.72 0.73
N HIS A 432 39.36 26.79 0.29
CA HIS A 432 38.21 26.37 1.11
C HIS A 432 37.33 25.25 0.50
N LEU A 433 37.85 24.51 -0.47
CA LEU A 433 37.32 23.20 -0.90
C LEU A 433 38.47 22.19 -0.93
N GLY A 434 38.76 21.55 0.19
CA GLY A 434 39.78 20.51 0.25
C GLY A 434 40.39 20.32 1.62
N GLN A 435 39.58 19.93 2.62
CA GLN A 435 40.05 19.24 3.82
C GLN A 435 38.84 18.74 4.64
N GLU A 436 38.23 17.64 4.21
CA GLU A 436 37.60 16.67 5.10
C GLU A 436 37.32 15.39 4.30
N THR A 437 38.32 14.50 4.26
CA THR A 437 38.16 13.05 4.06
C THR A 437 39.56 12.42 4.07
N LYS A 438 40.04 12.04 5.27
CA LYS A 438 41.02 10.97 5.46
C LYS A 438 41.01 10.54 6.92
N LYS A 439 40.53 9.30 7.15
CA LYS A 439 40.65 8.39 8.32
C LYS A 439 39.34 7.59 8.36
N LEU A 440 39.22 6.26 8.25
CA LEU A 440 40.04 5.05 8.33
C LEU A 440 39.46 4.10 7.23
N GLY A 441 40.21 3.25 6.52
CA GLY A 441 40.78 2.00 7.03
C GLY A 441 40.18 0.81 6.26
N ASN A 442 41.05 0.10 5.53
CA ASN A 442 40.79 -1.09 4.71
C ASN A 442 40.05 -2.23 5.43
N THR A 443 39.29 -3.03 4.68
CA THR A 443 39.54 -4.50 4.53
C THR A 443 38.59 -5.17 3.53
N PHE A 444 39.16 -6.16 2.81
CA PHE A 444 38.55 -7.29 2.05
C PHE A 444 38.43 -7.20 0.50
N PRO A 445 38.63 -8.35 -0.21
CA PRO A 445 39.79 -8.53 -1.08
C PRO A 445 39.46 -8.73 -2.57
N GLN A 446 40.51 -8.63 -3.38
CA GLN A 446 40.56 -8.99 -4.79
C GLN A 446 40.46 -10.50 -4.99
N ASN A 447 39.67 -10.93 -5.99
CA ASN A 447 39.81 -12.25 -6.60
C ASN A 447 40.15 -12.09 -8.08
N SER A 448 41.14 -12.90 -8.44
CA SER A 448 41.93 -12.96 -9.66
C SER A 448 41.18 -13.60 -10.84
N ALA A 449 41.50 -13.08 -12.02
CA ALA A 449 41.21 -13.71 -13.30
C ALA A 449 42.22 -14.85 -13.55
N GLY A 450 41.73 -16.01 -13.94
CA GLY A 450 42.50 -17.11 -14.54
C GLY A 450 41.89 -17.44 -15.89
N GLY A 451 42.70 -17.41 -16.94
CA GLY A 451 42.30 -17.74 -18.31
C GLY A 451 42.44 -19.24 -18.63
N TYR A 452 41.81 -19.66 -19.73
CA TYR A 452 42.24 -20.77 -20.57
C TYR A 452 41.91 -20.48 -22.04
N LYS A 453 42.72 -21.08 -22.91
CA LYS A 453 43.05 -20.74 -24.31
C LYS A 453 42.09 -21.32 -25.36
N SER A 454 42.22 -20.74 -26.57
CA SER A 454 42.21 -21.28 -27.96
C SER A 454 41.16 -22.35 -28.35
N ASP A 455 40.49 -22.27 -29.50
CA ASP A 455 41.11 -22.43 -30.82
C ASP A 455 40.44 -21.64 -31.95
N ALA A 456 41.28 -21.30 -32.92
CA ALA A 456 40.93 -20.67 -34.19
C ALA A 456 40.73 -21.75 -35.26
N HIS A 457 39.73 -21.59 -36.12
CA HIS A 457 39.82 -21.96 -37.54
C HIS A 457 38.91 -21.04 -38.35
N GLY A 458 39.53 -20.31 -39.28
CA GLY A 458 38.85 -19.44 -40.23
C GLY A 458 38.54 -20.17 -41.53
N SER A 459 37.53 -19.68 -42.25
CA SER A 459 37.59 -19.53 -43.70
C SER A 459 36.50 -18.56 -44.18
N ASN A 460 36.91 -17.69 -45.10
CA ASN A 460 36.11 -16.67 -45.78
C ASN A 460 35.03 -17.30 -46.67
N HIS A 461 33.87 -16.65 -46.81
CA HIS A 461 33.33 -16.29 -48.14
C HIS A 461 32.18 -15.25 -48.10
N HIS A 462 32.39 -14.22 -48.93
CA HIS A 462 31.49 -13.33 -49.66
C HIS A 462 30.09 -12.89 -49.17
N ARG A 463 29.92 -11.55 -49.26
CA ARG A 463 28.71 -10.71 -49.23
C ARG A 463 27.55 -11.22 -50.11
N LYS A 464 26.32 -11.07 -49.59
CA LYS A 464 25.18 -10.34 -50.20
C LYS A 464 24.08 -10.08 -49.13
N PRO A 465 23.29 -8.99 -49.19
CA PRO A 465 22.31 -8.65 -48.16
C PRO A 465 20.92 -9.18 -48.54
N GLU A 466 20.33 -10.07 -47.73
CA GLU A 466 18.94 -10.49 -47.91
C GLU A 466 18.16 -10.51 -46.59
N LYS A 467 17.15 -9.63 -46.58
CA LYS A 467 15.82 -9.69 -45.98
C LYS A 467 15.62 -10.49 -44.68
N SER A 468 15.16 -9.75 -43.67
CA SER A 468 14.52 -10.18 -42.43
C SER A 468 13.64 -11.43 -42.60
N GLN A 469 14.17 -12.58 -42.19
CA GLN A 469 13.36 -13.73 -41.79
C GLN A 469 13.14 -13.65 -40.28
N THR A 470 11.97 -13.12 -39.91
CA THR A 470 11.37 -13.37 -38.60
C THR A 470 11.19 -14.88 -38.45
N SER A 471 12.06 -15.53 -37.70
CA SER A 471 11.97 -16.95 -37.39
C SER A 471 10.75 -17.20 -36.51
N ASN A 472 9.78 -17.93 -37.06
CA ASN A 472 8.65 -18.58 -36.41
C ASN A 472 9.10 -19.59 -35.33
N LEU A 473 9.63 -19.11 -34.20
CA LEU A 473 10.02 -19.96 -33.06
C LEU A 473 9.30 -19.65 -31.73
N ASP A 474 8.39 -18.67 -31.68
CA ASP A 474 7.68 -18.27 -30.45
C ASP A 474 6.18 -18.63 -30.45
N LYS A 475 5.84 -19.88 -30.79
CA LYS A 475 4.51 -20.46 -30.51
C LYS A 475 4.61 -21.78 -29.76
N GLN A 476 5.45 -21.84 -28.72
CA GLN A 476 5.15 -22.75 -27.62
C GLN A 476 3.94 -22.17 -26.86
N HIS A 477 2.89 -22.96 -26.69
CA HIS A 477 1.77 -22.65 -25.80
C HIS A 477 2.32 -22.38 -24.39
N LYS A 478 2.61 -21.12 -24.08
CA LYS A 478 3.10 -20.71 -22.77
C LYS A 478 1.99 -21.03 -21.76
N GLN A 479 2.21 -22.03 -20.93
CA GLN A 479 1.24 -22.45 -19.92
C GLN A 479 0.88 -21.24 -19.06
N MET A 480 -0.41 -20.99 -18.92
CA MET A 480 -0.93 -19.83 -18.19
C MET A 480 -0.53 -19.90 -16.72
N THR A 481 0.11 -18.85 -16.20
CA THR A 481 0.56 -18.78 -14.81
C THR A 481 -0.63 -18.63 -13.83
N GLN A 482 -0.41 -18.82 -12.52
CA GLN A 482 -1.46 -18.56 -11.52
C GLN A 482 -1.89 -17.10 -11.58
N GLY A 483 -0.94 -16.16 -11.71
CA GLY A 483 -1.23 -14.75 -11.86
C GLY A 483 -2.04 -14.40 -13.12
N ASP A 484 -1.76 -15.03 -14.26
CA ASP A 484 -2.56 -14.82 -15.48
C ASP A 484 -4.02 -15.25 -15.28
N LYS A 485 -4.25 -16.39 -14.60
CA LYS A 485 -5.60 -16.89 -14.30
C LYS A 485 -6.39 -15.91 -13.43
N LEU A 486 -5.75 -15.41 -12.37
CA LEU A 486 -6.37 -14.46 -11.43
C LEU A 486 -6.74 -13.14 -12.12
N ASN A 487 -5.85 -12.61 -12.97
CA ASN A 487 -6.13 -11.39 -13.74
C ASN A 487 -7.32 -11.58 -14.69
N ARG A 488 -7.43 -12.75 -15.34
CA ARG A 488 -8.59 -13.07 -16.19
C ARG A 488 -9.89 -13.09 -15.40
N ILE A 489 -9.90 -13.71 -14.21
CA ILE A 489 -11.10 -13.73 -13.35
C ILE A 489 -11.50 -12.31 -12.95
N LYS A 490 -10.54 -11.51 -12.48
CA LYS A 490 -10.75 -10.11 -12.09
C LYS A 490 -11.35 -9.28 -13.24
N ALA A 491 -10.89 -9.49 -14.46
CA ALA A 491 -11.44 -8.83 -15.65
C ALA A 491 -12.91 -9.20 -15.94
N THR A 492 -13.38 -10.38 -15.51
CA THR A 492 -14.80 -10.77 -15.70
C THR A 492 -15.76 -10.06 -14.75
N TRP A 493 -15.28 -9.55 -13.61
CA TRP A 493 -16.13 -8.85 -12.64
C TRP A 493 -16.70 -7.54 -13.24
N GLU A 494 -15.96 -6.93 -14.16
CA GLU A 494 -16.37 -5.69 -14.84
C GLU A 494 -17.52 -5.92 -15.83
N ASN A 495 -17.53 -7.06 -16.52
CA ASN A 495 -18.61 -7.41 -17.44
C ASN A 495 -19.93 -7.66 -16.70
N LYS A 496 -19.88 -8.19 -15.47
CA LYS A 496 -21.08 -8.37 -14.63
C LYS A 496 -21.71 -7.02 -14.27
N THR A 497 -20.89 -6.00 -13.97
CA THR A 497 -21.42 -4.67 -13.63
C THR A 497 -22.07 -3.94 -14.82
N TYR A 498 -21.72 -4.27 -16.06
CA TYR A 498 -22.35 -3.68 -17.24
C TYR A 498 -23.76 -4.26 -17.49
N ASP A 499 -23.93 -5.58 -17.34
CA ASP A 499 -25.24 -6.25 -17.46
C ASP A 499 -26.16 -5.91 -16.27
N ASP A 500 -25.63 -5.77 -15.06
CA ASP A 500 -26.42 -5.40 -13.87
C ASP A 500 -26.80 -3.91 -13.83
N MET A 501 -26.04 -3.02 -14.48
CA MET A 501 -26.42 -1.61 -14.64
C MET A 501 -27.56 -1.38 -15.63
N TYR A 502 -27.81 -2.32 -16.56
CA TYR A 502 -28.81 -2.20 -17.62
C TYR A 502 -29.96 -3.21 -17.54
N ARG A 503 -30.04 -4.03 -16.48
CA ARG A 503 -31.32 -4.62 -16.09
C ARG A 503 -32.23 -3.51 -15.55
N PRO A 504 -33.45 -3.34 -16.08
CA PRO A 504 -34.41 -2.41 -15.51
C PRO A 504 -34.87 -2.95 -14.14
N HIS A 505 -34.09 -2.69 -13.11
CA HIS A 505 -34.55 -2.74 -11.74
C HIS A 505 -35.33 -1.45 -11.47
N SER A 506 -36.64 -1.50 -11.72
CA SER A 506 -37.56 -0.56 -11.09
C SER A 506 -37.30 -0.59 -9.59
N GLU A 507 -36.88 0.54 -9.00
CA GLU A 507 -36.90 0.89 -7.55
C GLU A 507 -35.66 1.62 -6.98
N ASN A 508 -34.65 2.00 -7.77
CA ASN A 508 -33.51 2.79 -7.24
C ASN A 508 -33.59 4.32 -7.44
N GLN A 509 -34.79 4.91 -7.42
CA GLN A 509 -34.98 6.38 -7.42
C GLN A 509 -35.03 7.03 -6.02
N LYS A 510 -34.86 6.29 -4.92
CA LYS A 510 -35.05 6.84 -3.55
C LYS A 510 -33.83 7.49 -2.88
N TYR A 511 -32.65 7.52 -3.52
CA TYR A 511 -31.44 8.10 -2.90
C TYR A 511 -30.98 9.47 -3.45
N ARG A 512 -31.80 10.16 -4.26
CA ARG A 512 -31.54 11.55 -4.68
C ARG A 512 -32.35 12.61 -3.91
N GLY A 513 -33.21 12.24 -2.97
CA GLY A 513 -34.15 13.16 -2.31
C GLY A 513 -33.75 13.70 -0.93
N PHE A 514 -32.56 13.41 -0.39
CA PHE A 514 -32.20 13.77 1.00
C PHE A 514 -30.90 14.59 1.15
N MET A 515 -30.44 15.24 0.07
CA MET A 515 -29.45 16.31 0.13
C MET A 515 -30.04 17.61 -0.42
N GLY A 516 -30.99 18.17 0.32
CA GLY A 516 -31.52 19.51 0.09
C GLY A 516 -31.66 20.22 1.44
N THR A 517 -31.15 21.45 1.47
CA THR A 517 -31.30 22.49 2.52
C THR A 517 -30.58 22.27 3.85
N VAL A 518 -29.30 22.67 3.89
CA VAL A 518 -28.80 23.54 4.95
C VAL A 518 -28.07 24.70 4.25
N SER A 519 -28.78 25.80 4.09
CA SER A 519 -28.24 27.15 3.86
C SER A 519 -28.57 27.97 5.08
#